data_AF-A0A850QUV7-F1
#
_entry.id   AF-A0A850QUV7-F1
#
_cell.length_a   1.000
_cell.length_b   1.000
_cell.length_c   1.000
_cell.angle_alpha   90.00
_cell.angle_beta   90.00
_cell.angle_gamma   90.00
#
_symmetry.space_group_name_H-M   'P 1'
#
loop_
_entity.id
_entity.type
_entity.pdbx_description
1 polymer ?
#
loop_
_entity_poly.entity_id
_entity_poly.type
_entity_poly.pdbx_seq_one_letter_code
_entity_poly.pdbx_strand_id
1 'polypeptide(L)'
;MFPILLLLFIFVPIIEIALFIQVGGFLGLWPTIALVLITAVVGASLVRSQGLATLTSVQNRLQQGELPAQQIVEGVMLAVAGVLLLTPGFMTDCMGMTILLPA
;
A
#
# COMPACT_ATOMS: atom_id res chain seq x y z
N MET A 1 -3.32 -8.59 -21.69
CA MET A 1 -3.06 -8.60 -20.23
C MET A 1 -1.57 -8.71 -19.94
N PHE A 2 -0.86 -9.74 -20.44
CA PHE A 2 0.61 -9.88 -20.29
C PHE A 2 1.44 -8.62 -20.62
N PRO A 3 1.23 -7.90 -21.76
CA PRO A 3 2.05 -6.73 -22.08
C PRO A 3 1.86 -5.56 -21.10
N ILE A 4 0.67 -5.40 -20.51
CA ILE A 4 0.39 -4.32 -19.55
C ILE A 4 1.12 -4.58 -18.23
N LEU A 5 1.04 -5.81 -17.73
CA LEU A 5 1.75 -6.21 -16.51
C LEU A 5 3.28 -6.10 -16.69
N LEU A 6 3.78 -6.47 -17.86
CA LEU A 6 5.20 -6.35 -18.19
C LEU A 6 5.64 -4.89 -18.25
N LEU A 7 4.85 -4.00 -18.85
CA LEU A 7 5.12 -2.56 -18.84
C LEU A 7 5.14 -2.02 -17.40
N LEU A 8 4.14 -2.34 -16.58
CA LEU A 8 4.06 -1.87 -15.21
C LEU A 8 5.27 -2.36 -14.38
N PHE A 9 5.65 -3.63 -14.53
CA PHE A 9 6.83 -4.20 -13.88
C PHE A 9 8.15 -3.54 -14.29
N ILE A 10 8.26 -3.03 -15.52
CA ILE A 10 9.46 -2.32 -15.98
C ILE A 10 9.43 -0.86 -15.52
N PHE A 11 8.32 -0.15 -15.75
CA PHE A 11 8.25 1.29 -15.51
C PHE A 11 8.20 1.64 -14.02
N VAL A 12 7.52 0.86 -13.18
CA VAL A 12 7.41 1.16 -11.74
C VAL A 12 8.80 1.20 -11.08
N PRO A 13 9.66 0.17 -11.19
CA PRO A 13 11.01 0.23 -10.62
C PRO A 13 11.89 1.32 -11.23
N ILE A 14 11.76 1.61 -12.52
CA ILE A 14 12.53 2.70 -13.17
C ILE A 14 12.17 4.05 -12.54
N ILE A 15 10.88 4.31 -12.36
CA ILE A 15 10.39 5.55 -11.72
C ILE A 15 10.88 5.60 -10.26
N GLU A 16 10.78 4.50 -9.52
CA GLU A 16 11.26 4.43 -8.14
C GLU A 16 12.76 4.74 -8.04
N ILE A 17 13.59 4.12 -8.88
CA ILE A 17 15.04 4.38 -8.89
C ILE A 17 15.32 5.87 -9.18
N ALA A 18 14.60 6.47 -10.13
CA ALA A 18 14.76 7.89 -10.44
C ALA A 18 14.39 8.78 -9.23
N LEU A 19 13.30 8.46 -8.53
CA LEU A 19 12.88 9.17 -7.31
C LEU A 19 13.89 8.99 -6.18
N PHE A 20 14.42 7.79 -5.96
CA PHE A 20 15.47 7.53 -4.98
C PHE A 20 16.73 8.35 -5.25
N ILE A 21 17.15 8.47 -6.52
CA ILE A 21 18.32 9.28 -6.90
C ILE A 21 18.04 10.77 -6.66
N GLN A 22 16.85 11.25 -7.03
CA GLN A 22 16.49 12.66 -6.89
C GLN A 22 16.36 13.07 -5.41
N VAL A 23 15.64 12.29 -4.61
CA VAL A 23 15.46 12.53 -3.18
C VAL A 23 16.77 12.30 -2.43
N GLY A 24 17.51 11.24 -2.77
CA GLY A 24 18.82 10.93 -2.21
C GLY A 24 19.88 11.97 -2.51
N GLY A 25 19.82 12.62 -3.67
CA GLY A 25 20.68 13.75 -4.01
C GLY A 25 20.39 15.01 -3.20
N PHE A 26 19.13 15.21 -2.78
CA PHE A 26 18.71 16.37 -1.99
C PHE A 26 18.87 16.15 -0.48
N LEU A 27 18.50 14.99 0.03
CA LEU A 27 18.49 14.66 1.47
C LEU A 27 19.71 13.87 1.94
N GLY A 28 20.43 13.21 1.03
CA GLY A 28 21.45 12.22 1.35
C GLY A 28 20.89 10.82 1.55
N LEU A 29 21.78 9.82 1.58
CA LEU A 29 21.43 8.40 1.63
C LEU A 29 20.66 8.03 2.91
N TRP A 30 21.23 8.35 4.08
CA TRP A 30 20.69 7.92 5.37
C TRP A 30 19.29 8.48 5.65
N PRO A 31 19.00 9.78 5.44
CA PRO A 31 17.65 10.30 5.60
C PRO A 31 16.64 9.69 4.63
N THR A 32 17.06 9.39 3.38
CA THR A 32 16.21 8.73 2.38
C THR A 32 15.83 7.32 2.82
N ILE A 33 16.79 6.53 3.31
CA ILE A 33 16.53 5.19 3.87
C ILE A 33 15.60 5.28 5.07
N ALA A 34 15.87 6.23 5.99
CA ALA A 34 15.03 6.41 7.18
C ALA A 34 13.59 6.77 6.80
N LEU A 35 13.38 7.65 5.82
CA LEU A 35 12.03 7.99 5.32
C LEU A 35 11.30 6.76 4.80
N VAL A 36 11.94 5.96 3.95
CA VAL A 36 11.33 4.75 3.39
C VAL A 36 11.01 3.70 4.46
N LEU A 37 11.88 3.55 5.46
CA LEU A 37 11.58 2.66 6.59
C LEU A 37 10.41 3.18 7.43
N ILE A 38 10.33 4.50 7.66
CA ILE A 38 9.21 5.11 8.38
C ILE A 38 7.90 4.90 7.62
N THR A 39 7.87 5.18 6.32
CA THR A 39 6.66 5.01 5.50
C THR A 39 6.23 3.55 5.42
N ALA A 40 7.17 2.61 5.28
CA ALA A 40 6.87 1.18 5.30
C ALA A 40 6.28 0.73 6.65
N VAL A 41 6.85 1.17 7.78
CA VAL A 41 6.34 0.81 9.12
C VAL A 41 4.96 1.42 9.36
N VAL A 42 4.78 2.70 9.03
CA VAL A 42 3.49 3.39 9.17
C VAL A 42 2.43 2.72 8.29
N GLY A 43 2.75 2.48 7.02
CA GLY A 43 1.87 1.82 6.06
C GLY A 43 1.46 0.42 6.52
N ALA A 44 2.42 -0.43 6.91
CA ALA A 44 2.14 -1.78 7.40
C ALA A 44 1.29 -1.76 8.69
N SER A 45 1.53 -0.81 9.59
CA SER A 45 0.73 -0.64 10.82
C SER A 45 -0.72 -0.28 10.50
N LEU A 46 -0.96 0.62 9.54
CA LEU A 46 -2.29 1.01 9.09
C LEU A 46 -3.03 -0.14 8.41
N VAL A 47 -2.36 -0.88 7.51
CA VAL A 47 -2.94 -2.07 6.86
C VAL A 47 -3.35 -3.10 7.90
N ARG A 48 -2.50 -3.34 8.91
CA ARG A 48 -2.79 -4.29 9.98
C ARG A 48 -4.00 -3.87 10.81
N SER A 49 -4.08 -2.61 11.23
CA SER A 49 -5.17 -2.13 12.07
C SER A 49 -6.50 -2.13 11.33
N GLN A 50 -6.52 -1.63 10.09
CA GLN A 50 -7.72 -1.63 9.24
C GLN A 50 -8.12 -3.05 8.84
N GLY A 51 -7.16 -3.91 8.50
CA GLY A 51 -7.42 -5.31 8.15
C GLY A 51 -8.11 -6.08 9.27
N LEU A 52 -7.66 -5.91 10.53
CA LEU A 52 -8.31 -6.53 11.69
C LEU A 52 -9.73 -6.00 11.92
N ALA A 53 -9.95 -4.69 11.72
CA ALA A 53 -11.28 -4.09 11.82
C ALA A 53 -12.23 -4.65 10.75
N THR A 54 -11.81 -4.69 9.48
CA THR A 54 -12.59 -5.24 8.37
C THR A 54 -12.93 -6.71 8.60
N LEU A 55 -11.97 -7.54 9.04
CA LEU A 55 -12.22 -8.95 9.36
C LEU A 55 -13.27 -9.11 10.47
N THR A 56 -13.19 -8.29 11.52
CA THR A 56 -14.17 -8.31 12.62
C THR A 56 -15.57 -7.93 12.12
N SER A 57 -15.68 -6.90 11.27
CA SER A 57 -16.94 -6.48 10.65
C SER A 57 -17.53 -7.55 9.73
N VAL A 58 -16.70 -8.25 8.94
CA VAL A 58 -17.12 -9.38 8.11
C VAL A 58 -17.71 -10.50 8.97
N GLN A 59 -17.00 -10.90 10.04
CA GLN A 59 -17.47 -11.95 10.95
C GLN A 59 -18.80 -11.59 11.59
N ASN A 60 -18.95 -10.35 12.06
CA ASN A 60 -20.19 -9.88 12.69
C ASN A 60 -21.39 -9.91 11.72
N ARG A 61 -21.22 -9.46 10.47
CA ARG A 61 -22.29 -9.49 9.47
C ARG A 61 -22.69 -10.91 9.08
N LEU A 62 -21.71 -11.79 8.91
CA LEU A 62 -21.98 -13.21 8.64
C LEU A 62 -22.74 -13.88 9.78
N GLN A 63 -22.43 -13.56 11.05
CA GLN A 63 -23.18 -14.05 12.20
C GLN A 63 -24.63 -13.54 12.23
N GLN A 64 -24.89 -12.36 11.68
CA GLN A 64 -26.23 -11.79 11.54
C GLN A 64 -26.99 -12.32 10.31
N GLY A 65 -26.38 -13.20 9.50
CA GLY A 65 -26.97 -13.70 8.26
C GLY A 65 -26.96 -12.69 7.11
N GLU A 66 -26.21 -11.59 7.24
CA GLU A 66 -26.06 -10.58 6.19
C GLU A 66 -24.87 -10.91 5.26
N LEU A 67 -24.99 -10.53 3.98
CA LEU A 67 -23.91 -10.64 3.01
C LEU A 67 -22.96 -9.43 3.11
N PRO A 68 -21.67 -9.61 3.47
CA PRO A 68 -20.72 -8.52 3.70
C PRO A 68 -20.05 -8.04 2.39
N ALA A 69 -20.84 -7.72 1.36
CA ALA A 69 -20.31 -7.37 0.03
C ALA A 69 -19.37 -6.16 0.07
N GLN A 70 -19.72 -5.13 0.84
CA GLN A 70 -18.90 -3.92 0.98
C GLN A 70 -17.56 -4.21 1.67
N GLN A 71 -17.58 -5.00 2.75
CA GLN A 71 -16.37 -5.30 3.52
C GLN A 71 -15.39 -6.18 2.71
N ILE A 72 -15.90 -7.00 1.78
CA ILE A 72 -15.06 -7.76 0.86
C ILE A 72 -14.31 -6.80 -0.07
N VAL A 73 -14.98 -5.79 -0.63
CA VAL A 73 -14.33 -4.78 -1.48
C VAL A 73 -13.30 -3.97 -0.69
N GLU A 74 -13.64 -3.53 0.52
CA GLU A 74 -12.70 -2.87 1.44
C GLU A 74 -11.49 -3.77 1.75
N GLY A 75 -11.71 -5.06 1.99
CA GLY A 75 -10.64 -6.03 2.21
C GLY A 75 -9.71 -6.22 1.00
N VAL A 76 -10.26 -6.20 -0.22
CA VAL A 76 -9.47 -6.24 -1.46
C VAL A 76 -8.66 -4.96 -1.63
N MET A 77 -9.25 -3.79 -1.39
CA MET A 77 -8.55 -2.51 -1.46
C MET A 77 -7.42 -2.44 -0.44
N LEU A 78 -7.66 -2.92 0.78
CA LEU A 78 -6.65 -3.05 1.83
C LEU A 78 -5.50 -3.97 1.43
N ALA A 79 -5.79 -5.10 0.78
CA ALA A 79 -4.77 -6.02 0.29
C ALA A 79 -3.91 -5.37 -0.80
N VAL A 80 -4.52 -4.65 -1.75
CA VAL A 80 -3.81 -3.91 -2.81
C VAL A 80 -2.93 -2.82 -2.20
N ALA A 81 -3.45 -2.03 -1.27
CA ALA A 81 -2.69 -1.00 -0.57
C ALA A 81 -1.52 -1.61 0.23
N GLY A 82 -1.75 -2.76 0.87
CA GLY A 82 -0.72 -3.51 1.59
C GLY A 82 0.42 -3.95 0.69
N VAL A 83 0.13 -4.49 -0.49
CA VAL A 83 1.17 -4.89 -1.46
C VAL A 83 2.00 -3.69 -1.92
N LEU A 84 1.35 -2.54 -2.17
CA LEU A 84 2.02 -1.32 -2.57
C LEU A 84 2.95 -0.79 -1.46
N LEU A 85 2.49 -0.75 -0.21
CA LEU A 85 3.27 -0.25 0.94
C LEU A 85 4.34 -1.22 1.45
N LEU A 86 4.17 -2.52 1.20
CA LEU A 86 5.19 -3.53 1.48
C LEU A 86 6.36 -3.46 0.49
N THR A 87 6.17 -2.80 -0.65
CA THR A 87 7.21 -2.58 -1.65
C THR A 87 7.83 -1.20 -1.37
N PRO A 88 8.92 -1.12 -0.59
CA PRO A 88 9.46 0.16 -0.13
C PRO A 88 9.87 1.03 -1.32
N GLY A 89 9.18 2.16 -1.49
CA GLY A 89 9.32 3.06 -2.63
C GLY A 89 8.50 4.33 -2.44
N PHE A 90 8.93 5.45 -3.00
CA PHE A 90 8.23 6.72 -2.81
C PHE A 90 6.89 6.76 -3.54
N MET A 91 6.84 6.27 -4.78
CA MET A 91 5.60 6.28 -5.56
C MET A 91 4.64 5.20 -5.06
N THR A 92 5.13 3.98 -4.82
CA THR A 92 4.33 2.88 -4.28
C THR A 92 3.77 3.21 -2.91
N ASP A 93 4.54 3.86 -2.03
CA ASP A 93 4.06 4.30 -0.73
C ASP A 93 2.96 5.37 -0.86
N CYS A 94 3.15 6.38 -1.72
CA CYS A 94 2.12 7.40 -1.97
C CYS A 94 0.83 6.78 -2.52
N MET A 95 0.93 5.87 -3.48
CA MET A 95 -0.23 5.18 -4.05
C MET A 95 -0.95 4.32 -2.99
N GLY A 96 -0.19 3.53 -2.24
CA GLY A 96 -0.76 2.68 -1.19
C GLY A 96 -1.42 3.48 -0.07
N MET A 97 -0.80 4.58 0.38
CA MET A 97 -1.40 5.50 1.36
C MET A 97 -2.67 6.17 0.82
N THR A 98 -2.70 6.55 -0.47
CA THR A 98 -3.91 7.16 -1.09
C THR A 98 -5.08 6.18 -1.13
N ILE A 99 -4.82 4.88 -1.30
CA ILE A 99 -5.85 3.83 -1.25
C ILE A 99 -6.32 3.58 0.20
N LEU A 100 -5.40 3.67 1.17
CA LEU A 100 -5.67 3.42 2.60
C LEU A 100 -6.30 4.56 3.37
N LEU A 101 -6.12 5.80 2.92
CA LEU A 101 -6.71 6.98 3.51
C LEU A 101 -8.05 7.23 2.80
N PRO A 102 -9.18 6.73 3.32
CA PRO A 102 -10.47 7.06 2.76
C PRO A 102 -10.68 8.58 2.83
N ALA A 103 -11.12 9.16 1.71
CA ALA A 103 -11.64 10.52 1.65
C ALA A 103 -13.04 10.61 2.28
#